data_AF-A0A1B9FTM7-F1
#
_entry.id   AF-A0A1B9FTM7-F1
#
_cell.length_a   1.000
_cell.length_b   1.000
_cell.length_c   1.000
_cell.angle_alpha   90.00
_cell.angle_beta   90.00
_cell.angle_gamma   90.00
#
_symmetry.space_group_name_H-M   'P 1'
#
loop_
_entity.id
_entity.type
_entity.pdbx_description
1 polymer ?
#
loop_
_entity_poly.entity_id
_entity_poly.type
_entity_poly.pdbx_seq_one_letter_code
_entity_poly.pdbx_strand_id
1 'polypeptide(L)'
;MSSTPITHLYRSLLREIRLASKQPRSTRNPTVSQHVRTIVDSTSDQQALSRTLLETRDFLRSSRIHAELLKRYNPIHGMSEEARIKATARRVGLDTPLEFKGDKE
;
A
#
# COMPACT_ATOMS: atom_id res chain seq x y z
N MET A 1 -22.07 -15.93 16.79
CA MET A 1 -21.27 -15.06 15.90
C MET A 1 -22.24 -14.16 15.16
N SER A 2 -22.37 -12.88 15.55
CA SER A 2 -23.29 -11.95 14.87
C SER A 2 -22.81 -11.69 13.44
N SER A 3 -23.64 -11.90 12.43
CA SER A 3 -23.31 -11.52 11.06
C SER A 3 -23.12 -10.01 10.99
N THR A 4 -21.98 -9.55 10.48
CA THR A 4 -21.76 -8.11 10.29
C THR A 4 -22.65 -7.64 9.14
N PRO A 5 -23.46 -6.58 9.31
CA PRO A 5 -24.31 -6.11 8.24
C PRO A 5 -23.46 -5.62 7.06
N ILE A 6 -23.94 -5.87 5.83
CA ILE A 6 -23.24 -5.52 4.58
C ILE A 6 -22.89 -4.03 4.54
N THR A 7 -23.76 -3.17 5.07
CA THR A 7 -23.53 -1.72 5.17
C THR A 7 -22.29 -1.38 6.01
N HIS A 8 -22.03 -2.14 7.07
CA HIS A 8 -20.85 -1.96 7.91
C HIS A 8 -19.59 -2.44 7.20
N LEU A 9 -19.64 -3.58 6.50
CA LEU A 9 -18.53 -4.08 5.68
C LEU A 9 -18.17 -3.07 4.58
N TYR A 10 -19.16 -2.59 3.82
CA TYR A 10 -18.98 -1.58 2.78
C TYR A 10 -18.32 -0.30 3.31
N ARG A 11 -18.82 0.26 4.43
CA ARG A 11 -18.22 1.45 5.07
C ARG A 11 -16.80 1.19 5.55
N SER A 12 -16.53 0.00 6.07
CA SER A 12 -15.18 -0.39 6.51
C SER A 12 -14.21 -0.46 5.33
N LEU A 13 -14.63 -1.01 4.19
CA LEU A 13 -13.85 -1.06 2.96
C LEU A 13 -13.56 0.35 2.44
N LEU A 14 -14.57 1.22 2.33
CA LEU A 14 -14.36 2.61 1.91
C LEU A 14 -13.40 3.37 2.84
N ARG A 15 -13.41 3.06 4.14
CA ARG A 15 -12.45 3.59 5.10
C ARG A 15 -11.04 3.08 4.82
N GLU A 16 -10.85 1.80 4.55
CA GLU A 16 -9.53 1.24 4.21
C GLU A 16 -8.99 1.81 2.89
N ILE A 17 -9.82 1.97 1.85
CA ILE A 17 -9.41 2.64 0.59
C ILE A 17 -8.87 4.05 0.88
N ARG A 18 -9.56 4.80 1.74
CA ARG A 18 -9.09 6.13 2.16
C ARG A 18 -7.77 6.05 2.92
N LEU A 19 -7.59 5.08 3.82
CA LEU A 19 -6.37 4.93 4.63
C LEU A 19 -5.18 4.45 3.80
N ALA A 20 -5.43 3.67 2.75
CA ALA A 20 -4.39 3.19 1.83
C ALA A 20 -3.95 4.26 0.82
N SER A 21 -4.73 5.32 0.63
CA SER A 21 -4.40 6.40 -0.30
C SER A 21 -3.21 7.23 0.19
N LYS A 22 -2.23 7.44 -0.68
CA LYS A 22 -1.07 8.33 -0.43
C LYS A 22 -1.36 9.80 -0.75
N GLN A 23 -2.48 10.08 -1.42
CA GLN A 23 -2.85 11.43 -1.86
C GLN A 23 -3.69 12.13 -0.79
N PRO A 24 -3.54 13.46 -0.63
CA PRO A 24 -4.36 14.22 0.30
C PRO A 24 -5.84 14.19 -0.13
N ARG A 25 -6.74 14.43 0.84
CA ARG A 25 -8.20 14.32 0.63
C ARG A 25 -8.71 15.18 -0.54
N SER A 26 -8.10 16.35 -0.77
CA SER A 26 -8.53 17.32 -1.78
C SER A 26 -8.22 16.89 -3.22
N THR A 27 -7.08 16.22 -3.47
CA THR A 27 -6.65 15.85 -4.84
C THR A 27 -6.98 14.40 -5.20
N ARG A 28 -7.60 13.65 -4.28
CA ARG A 28 -7.88 12.24 -4.47
C ARG A 28 -8.97 12.02 -5.53
N ASN A 29 -8.64 11.19 -6.52
CA ASN A 29 -9.58 10.79 -7.55
C ASN A 29 -10.79 9.99 -6.97
N PRO A 30 -12.04 10.42 -7.21
CA PRO A 30 -13.24 9.72 -6.72
C PRO A 30 -13.62 8.46 -7.53
N THR A 31 -13.01 8.22 -8.68
CA THR A 31 -13.36 7.11 -9.59
C THR A 31 -13.36 5.76 -8.90
N VAL A 32 -12.38 5.49 -8.04
CA VAL A 32 -12.25 4.21 -7.32
C VAL A 32 -13.47 3.99 -6.42
N SER A 33 -13.84 4.98 -5.60
CA SER A 33 -15.01 4.86 -4.74
C SER A 33 -16.32 4.74 -5.52
N GLN A 34 -16.41 5.39 -6.67
CA GLN A 34 -17.57 5.28 -7.55
C GLN A 34 -17.66 3.88 -8.15
N HIS A 35 -16.54 3.31 -8.60
CA HIS A 35 -16.52 1.96 -9.16
C HIS A 35 -16.86 0.88 -8.13
N VAL A 36 -16.36 1.01 -6.90
CA VAL A 36 -16.77 0.11 -5.81
C VAL A 36 -18.26 0.21 -5.56
N ARG A 37 -18.84 1.42 -5.60
CA ARG A 37 -20.30 1.59 -5.50
C ARG A 37 -21.04 0.88 -6.64
N THR A 38 -20.61 1.08 -7.89
CA THR A 38 -21.27 0.42 -9.04
C THR A 38 -21.21 -1.11 -8.93
N ILE A 39 -20.10 -1.67 -8.44
CA ILE A 39 -19.97 -3.13 -8.23
C ILE A 39 -20.98 -3.61 -7.19
N VAL A 40 -21.05 -2.91 -6.05
CA VAL A 40 -21.98 -3.23 -4.95
C VAL A 40 -23.43 -3.16 -5.42
N ASP A 41 -23.79 -2.12 -6.20
CA ASP A 41 -25.15 -1.94 -6.72
C ASP A 41 -25.50 -2.97 -7.80
N SER A 42 -24.52 -3.42 -8.60
CA SER A 42 -24.73 -4.41 -9.66
C SER A 42 -24.83 -5.86 -9.16
N THR A 43 -24.37 -6.14 -7.94
CA THR A 43 -24.31 -7.51 -7.41
C THR A 43 -25.58 -7.86 -6.66
N SER A 44 -26.37 -8.80 -7.20
CA SER A 44 -27.61 -9.25 -6.56
C SER A 44 -27.41 -10.29 -5.46
N ASP A 45 -26.33 -11.09 -5.52
CA ASP A 45 -26.02 -12.10 -4.50
C ASP A 45 -25.36 -11.47 -3.27
N GLN A 46 -26.13 -11.38 -2.20
CA GLN A 46 -25.68 -10.79 -0.93
C GLN A 46 -24.59 -11.61 -0.23
N GLN A 47 -24.58 -12.93 -0.38
CA GLN A 47 -23.59 -13.77 0.30
C GLN A 47 -22.23 -13.64 -0.38
N ALA A 48 -22.19 -13.78 -1.70
CA ALA A 48 -20.98 -13.54 -2.49
C ALA A 48 -20.45 -12.12 -2.25
N LEU A 49 -21.32 -11.11 -2.29
CA LEU A 49 -20.95 -9.72 -2.04
C LEU A 49 -20.32 -9.54 -0.65
N SER A 50 -20.94 -10.10 0.40
CA SER A 50 -20.43 -9.97 1.77
C SER A 50 -19.02 -10.54 1.91
N ARG A 51 -18.76 -11.69 1.26
CA ARG A 51 -17.45 -12.34 1.23
C ARG A 51 -16.42 -11.50 0.48
N THR A 52 -16.75 -11.03 -0.73
CA THR A 52 -15.86 -10.18 -1.52
C THR A 52 -15.51 -8.89 -0.79
N LEU A 53 -16.47 -8.22 -0.14
CA LEU A 53 -16.23 -7.00 0.64
C LEU A 53 -15.29 -7.26 1.83
N LEU A 54 -15.44 -8.40 2.51
CA LEU A 54 -14.59 -8.77 3.64
C LEU A 54 -13.16 -9.07 3.17
N GLU A 55 -13.00 -9.92 2.16
CA GLU A 55 -11.70 -10.33 1.61
C GLU A 55 -10.93 -9.11 1.07
N THR A 56 -11.59 -8.26 0.28
CA THR A 56 -10.96 -7.04 -0.26
C THR A 56 -10.56 -6.06 0.82
N ARG A 57 -11.40 -5.87 1.85
CA ARG A 57 -11.08 -5.04 3.01
C ARG A 57 -9.84 -5.57 3.74
N ASP A 58 -9.77 -6.87 3.97
CA ASP A 58 -8.66 -7.51 4.69
C ASP A 58 -7.36 -7.44 3.90
N PHE A 59 -7.44 -7.65 2.58
CA PHE A 59 -6.31 -7.49 1.67
C PHE A 59 -5.75 -6.05 1.67
N LEU A 60 -6.61 -5.04 1.60
CA LEU A 60 -6.18 -3.64 1.63
C LEU A 60 -5.54 -3.28 2.98
N ARG A 61 -6.12 -3.77 4.07
CA ARG A 61 -5.58 -3.59 5.41
C ARG A 61 -4.21 -4.24 5.56
N SER A 62 -4.06 -5.50 5.16
CA SER A 62 -2.79 -6.23 5.26
C SER A 62 -1.72 -5.58 4.39
N SER A 63 -2.07 -5.13 3.18
CA SER A 63 -1.17 -4.38 2.30
C SER A 63 -0.66 -3.08 2.94
N ARG A 64 -1.54 -2.33 3.60
CA ARG A 64 -1.15 -1.10 4.32
C ARG A 64 -0.21 -1.40 5.49
N ILE A 65 -0.53 -2.40 6.30
CA ILE A 65 0.29 -2.81 7.45
C ILE A 65 1.65 -3.32 6.97
N HIS A 66 1.68 -4.13 5.93
CA HIS A 66 2.92 -4.62 5.32
C HIS A 66 3.81 -3.48 4.85
N ALA A 67 3.24 -2.48 4.15
CA ALA A 67 3.99 -1.30 3.73
C ALA A 67 4.54 -0.48 4.92
N GLU A 68 3.82 -0.43 6.04
CA GLU A 68 4.27 0.22 7.27
C GLU A 68 5.42 -0.55 7.95
N LEU A 69 5.32 -1.88 8.02
CA LEU A 69 6.36 -2.75 8.57
C LEU A 69 7.64 -2.69 7.74
N LEU A 70 7.54 -2.71 6.41
CA LEU A 70 8.69 -2.56 5.52
C LEU A 70 9.43 -1.25 5.79
N LYS A 71 8.72 -0.13 5.95
CA LYS A 71 9.36 1.16 6.25
C LYS A 71 10.09 1.18 7.58
N ARG A 72 9.59 0.45 8.59
CA ARG A 72 10.18 0.44 9.94
C ARG A 72 11.38 -0.48 10.05
N TYR A 73 11.28 -1.69 9.49
CA TYR A 73 12.27 -2.73 9.70
C TYR A 73 13.21 -2.94 8.51
N ASN A 74 12.84 -2.46 7.32
CA ASN A 74 13.67 -2.55 6.12
C ASN A 74 13.77 -1.20 5.39
N PRO A 75 14.49 -0.22 5.97
CA PRO A 75 14.63 1.11 5.37
C PRO A 75 15.41 1.13 4.06
N ILE A 76 16.13 0.05 3.74
CA ILE A 76 16.89 -0.09 2.47
C ILE A 76 15.96 -0.56 1.33
N HIS A 77 14.76 -1.04 1.66
CA HIS A 77 13.78 -1.51 0.69
C HIS A 77 13.36 -0.39 -0.28
N GLY A 78 13.73 -0.52 -1.56
CA GLY A 78 13.43 0.45 -2.61
C GLY A 78 14.52 1.49 -2.88
N MET A 79 15.69 1.38 -2.25
CA MET A 79 16.87 2.15 -2.63
C MET A 79 17.50 1.61 -3.93
N SER A 80 18.13 2.48 -4.71
CA SER A 80 19.01 2.05 -5.80
C SER A 80 20.20 1.26 -5.25
N GLU A 81 20.83 0.46 -6.11
CA GLU A 81 21.97 -0.36 -5.72
C GLU A 81 23.12 0.49 -5.16
N GLU A 82 23.45 1.61 -5.79
CA GLU A 82 24.43 2.59 -5.32
C GLU A 82 24.11 3.11 -3.91
N ALA A 83 22.87 3.54 -3.67
CA ALA A 83 22.43 4.03 -2.37
C ALA A 83 22.49 2.95 -1.30
N ARG A 84 22.20 1.69 -1.66
CA ARG A 84 22.33 0.53 -0.78
C ARG A 84 23.79 0.25 -0.41
N ILE A 85 24.71 0.28 -1.37
CA ILE A 85 26.15 0.09 -1.12
C ILE A 85 26.64 1.18 -0.16
N LYS A 86 26.28 2.44 -0.42
CA LYS A 86 26.63 3.58 0.44
C LYS A 86 26.06 3.48 1.85
N ALA A 87 24.78 3.12 1.99
CA ALA A 87 24.16 2.91 3.29
C ALA A 87 24.84 1.77 4.07
N THR A 88 25.34 0.75 3.37
CA THR A 88 26.03 -0.38 3.98
C THR A 88 27.44 -0.01 4.42
N ALA A 89 28.21 0.74 3.61
CA ALA A 89 29.52 1.25 4.01
C ALA A 89 29.44 2.08 5.30
N ARG A 90 28.41 2.94 5.42
CA ARG A 90 28.19 3.76 6.62
C ARG A 90 27.88 2.97 7.88
N ARG A 91 27.37 1.72 7.77
CA ARG A 91 27.12 0.86 8.94
C ARG A 91 28.40 0.51 9.69
N VAL A 92 29.53 0.48 8.99
CA VAL A 92 30.86 0.20 9.56
C VAL A 92 31.70 1.47 9.73
N GLY A 93 31.11 2.65 9.58
CA GLY A 93 31.83 3.93 9.67
C GLY A 93 32.71 4.25 8.47
N LEU A 94 32.52 3.58 7.33
CA LEU A 94 33.25 3.83 6.08
C LEU A 94 32.36 4.57 5.06
N ASP A 95 32.97 5.19 4.05
CA ASP A 95 32.26 5.71 2.87
C ASP A 95 32.63 4.90 1.63
N THR A 96 31.80 4.99 0.58
CA THR A 96 32.06 4.33 -0.69
C THR A 96 33.25 4.98 -1.41
N PRO A 97 34.12 4.19 -2.06
CA PRO A 97 35.22 4.72 -2.86
C PRO A 97 34.68 5.57 -4.03
N LEU A 98 35.48 6.55 -4.47
CA LEU A 98 35.18 7.34 -5.65
C LEU A 98 35.20 6.43 -6.88
N GLU A 99 34.17 6.54 -7.72
CA GLU A 99 34.14 5.82 -8.99
C GLU A 99 35.28 6.29 -9.88
N PHE A 100 35.99 5.34 -10.47
CA PHE A 100 37.07 5.62 -11.41
C PHE A 100 36.48 6.21 -12.70
N LYS A 101 36.59 7.53 -12.86
CA LYS A 101 36.36 8.20 -14.14
C LYS A 101 37.64 8.04 -14.95
N GLY A 102 37.75 6.96 -15.70
CA GLY A 102 38.83 6.83 -16.67
C GLY A 102 38.82 8.04 -17.59
N ASP A 103 39.91 8.79 -17.63
CA ASP A 103 40.07 9.88 -18.59
C ASP A 103 39.89 9.28 -19.98
N LYS A 104 38.82 9.71 -20.67
CA LYS A 104 38.60 9.34 -22.06
C LYS A 104 39.63 10.12 -22.89
N GLU A 105 40.72 9.47 -23.23
CA GLU A 105 41.56 9.83 -24.39
C GLU A 105 40.78 9.64 -25.71
#